data_AF-A0A9E0NFA1-F1
#
_entry.id   AF-A0A9E0NFA1-F1
#
_cell.length_a   1.000
_cell.length_b   1.000
_cell.length_c   1.000
_cell.angle_alpha   90.00
_cell.angle_beta   90.00
_cell.angle_gamma   90.00
#
_symmetry.space_group_name_H-M   'P 1'
#
loop_
_entity.id
_entity.type
_entity.pdbx_description
1 polymer ?
#
loop_
_entity_poly.entity_id
_entity_poly.type
_entity_poly.pdbx_seq_one_letter_code
_entity_poly.pdbx_strand_id
1 'polypeptide(L)'
;MGSRPPRLTSSLLCLALAACAAPAPAPAPPRARWVDDVDTTPVSAQAHGPTTAAVADPVLPLDPRIRAGVLANGLRYFVLPHQQPKQRAELWLAIDAGSVQEDDDQLGL
;
A
#
# COMPACT_ATOMS: atom_id res chain seq x y z
N MET A 1 -20.77 -42.57 -49.54
CA MET A 1 -21.92 -42.93 -48.69
C MET A 1 -21.49 -44.01 -47.71
N GLY A 2 -21.80 -43.87 -46.41
CA GLY A 2 -21.59 -44.90 -45.37
C GLY A 2 -20.32 -44.70 -44.53
N SER A 3 -20.26 -43.69 -43.65
CA SER A 3 -20.67 -43.70 -42.22
C SER A 3 -19.59 -44.23 -41.27
N ARG A 4 -18.81 -43.28 -40.71
CA ARG A 4 -17.87 -43.45 -39.59
C ARG A 4 -18.63 -43.76 -38.29
N PRO A 5 -18.15 -44.65 -37.40
CA PRO A 5 -18.77 -44.86 -36.09
C PRO A 5 -18.53 -43.66 -35.15
N PRO A 6 -19.43 -43.46 -34.15
CA PRO A 6 -19.54 -42.24 -33.37
C PRO A 6 -18.50 -42.13 -32.24
N ARG A 7 -18.20 -40.88 -31.88
CA ARG A 7 -17.53 -40.51 -30.63
C ARG A 7 -18.53 -40.60 -29.48
N LEU A 8 -18.21 -41.36 -28.42
CA LEU A 8 -18.81 -41.23 -27.09
C LEU A 8 -17.66 -40.95 -26.12
N THR A 9 -17.24 -39.69 -25.95
CA THR A 9 -17.66 -38.83 -24.83
C THR A 9 -17.67 -39.56 -23.49
N SER A 10 -16.48 -39.90 -22.98
CA SER A 10 -16.31 -40.31 -21.58
C SER A 10 -16.52 -39.09 -20.70
N SER A 11 -17.71 -39.05 -20.10
CA SER A 11 -18.12 -38.21 -18.99
C SER A 11 -17.07 -38.10 -17.88
N LEU A 12 -17.00 -36.88 -17.36
CA LEU A 12 -16.81 -36.52 -15.95
C LEU A 12 -15.66 -37.20 -15.19
N LEU A 13 -14.56 -36.44 -15.05
CA LEU A 13 -13.98 -36.25 -13.72
C LEU A 13 -13.45 -34.82 -13.59
N CYS A 14 -14.36 -33.89 -13.33
CA CYS A 14 -14.03 -32.67 -12.60
C CYS A 14 -13.77 -33.07 -11.15
N LEU A 15 -12.52 -33.44 -10.81
CA LEU A 15 -12.09 -33.38 -9.42
C LEU A 15 -11.49 -31.99 -9.18
N ALA A 16 -12.38 -31.05 -8.86
CA ALA A 16 -12.02 -29.79 -8.28
C ALA A 16 -11.46 -30.06 -6.87
N LEU A 17 -10.14 -29.97 -6.72
CA LEU A 17 -9.52 -29.53 -5.48
C LEU A 17 -8.67 -28.30 -5.78
N ALA A 18 -9.36 -27.21 -6.10
CA ALA A 18 -8.82 -25.90 -5.77
C ALA A 18 -8.92 -25.75 -4.25
N ALA A 19 -7.95 -26.30 -3.53
CA ALA A 19 -7.67 -25.87 -2.18
C ALA A 19 -7.10 -24.45 -2.28
N CYS A 20 -7.99 -23.46 -2.40
CA CYS A 20 -7.65 -22.08 -2.08
C CYS A 20 -7.33 -22.05 -0.58
N ALA A 21 -6.08 -22.34 -0.24
CA ALA A 21 -5.48 -21.76 0.94
C ALA A 21 -5.43 -20.25 0.67
N ALA A 22 -6.50 -19.55 1.07
CA ALA A 22 -6.47 -18.11 1.15
C ALA A 22 -5.27 -17.76 2.05
N PRO A 23 -4.29 -16.98 1.56
CA PRO A 23 -3.21 -16.52 2.42
C PRO A 23 -3.84 -15.80 3.62
N ALA A 24 -3.36 -16.12 4.83
CA ALA A 24 -3.82 -15.46 6.03
C ALA A 24 -3.77 -13.93 5.82
N PRO A 25 -4.81 -13.18 6.23
CA PRO A 25 -4.80 -11.74 6.11
C PRO A 25 -3.56 -11.21 6.84
N ALA A 26 -2.78 -10.37 6.16
CA ALA A 26 -1.64 -9.69 6.75
C ALA A 26 -2.10 -8.99 8.05
N PRO A 27 -1.27 -8.97 9.11
CA PRO A 27 -1.62 -8.27 10.33
C PRO A 27 -1.94 -6.81 9.98
N ALA A 28 -3.05 -6.30 10.52
CA ALA A 28 -3.42 -4.91 10.34
C ALA A 28 -2.22 -4.02 10.72
N PRO A 29 -1.91 -2.95 9.94
CA PRO A 29 -0.87 -2.02 10.36
C PRO A 29 -1.21 -1.51 11.77
N PRO A 30 -0.21 -1.32 12.64
CA PRO A 30 -0.46 -0.70 13.93
C PRO A 30 -1.20 0.60 13.67
N ARG A 31 -2.32 0.80 14.38
CA ARG A 31 -3.03 2.07 14.32
C ARG A 31 -2.01 3.15 14.64
N ALA A 32 -1.66 3.96 13.65
CA ALA A 32 -0.95 5.20 13.90
C ALA A 32 -1.83 5.98 14.89
N ARG A 33 -1.38 6.01 16.15
CA ARG A 33 -1.94 6.88 17.17
C ARG A 33 -1.49 8.27 16.74
N TRP A 34 -2.30 8.91 15.90
CA TRP A 34 -2.16 10.34 15.69
C TRP A 34 -2.28 10.99 17.08
N VAL A 35 -1.35 11.90 17.36
CA VAL A 35 -1.21 12.58 18.64
C VAL A 35 -2.34 13.61 18.82
N ASP A 36 -3.58 13.13 18.87
CA ASP A 36 -4.75 13.97 19.17
C ASP A 36 -5.10 13.92 20.67
N ASP A 37 -4.41 13.10 21.47
CA ASP A 37 -4.51 13.10 22.93
C ASP A 37 -3.56 14.17 23.50
N VAL A 38 -3.81 15.44 23.15
CA VAL A 38 -3.22 16.57 23.85
C VAL A 38 -4.05 16.79 25.12
N ASP A 39 -3.38 16.64 26.25
CA ASP A 39 -3.93 16.91 27.57
C ASP A 39 -4.43 18.37 27.60
N THR A 40 -5.76 18.53 27.44
CA THR A 40 -6.40 19.83 27.26
C THR A 40 -6.58 20.46 28.64
N THR A 41 -5.50 21.07 29.14
CA THR A 41 -5.62 22.11 30.16
C THR A 41 -6.37 23.30 29.52
N PRO A 42 -7.48 23.79 30.11
CA PRO A 42 -8.28 24.83 29.46
C PRO A 42 -7.56 26.17 29.55
N VAL A 43 -6.91 26.58 28.47
CA VAL A 43 -6.54 27.98 28.27
C VAL A 43 -7.79 28.75 27.85
N SER A 44 -8.03 29.86 28.55
CA SER A 44 -9.24 30.68 28.41
C SER A 44 -9.54 31.12 26.97
N ALA A 45 -10.82 30.99 26.63
CA ALA A 45 -11.53 31.31 25.39
C ALA A 45 -10.97 32.45 24.51
N GLN A 46 -10.73 32.13 23.25
CA GLN A 46 -10.88 33.07 22.13
C GLN A 46 -11.92 32.50 21.15
N ALA A 47 -13.04 33.20 21.01
CA ALA A 47 -14.15 32.83 20.14
C ALA A 47 -13.76 33.02 18.66
N HIS A 48 -13.58 31.91 17.94
CA HIS A 48 -13.56 31.90 16.48
C HIS A 48 -14.98 31.56 16.00
N GLY A 49 -15.53 32.43 15.14
CA GLY A 49 -16.88 32.33 14.57
C GLY A 49 -17.07 31.12 13.62
N PRO A 50 -18.28 30.95 13.05
CA PRO A 50 -18.69 29.70 12.44
C PRO A 50 -17.88 29.38 11.18
N THR A 51 -17.39 28.13 11.16
CA THR A 51 -16.86 27.31 10.08
C THR A 51 -17.03 27.86 8.65
N THR A 52 -15.91 28.26 8.04
CA THR A 52 -15.76 28.29 6.59
C THR A 52 -15.37 26.88 6.13
N ALA A 53 -16.10 26.41 5.11
CA ALA A 53 -16.08 25.08 4.51
C ALA A 53 -14.69 24.40 4.40
N ALA A 54 -14.64 23.12 4.79
CA ALA A 54 -13.57 22.21 4.43
C ALA A 54 -13.58 22.02 2.90
N VAL A 55 -12.67 22.71 2.21
CA VAL A 55 -12.34 22.40 0.82
C VAL A 55 -11.60 21.06 0.88
N ALA A 56 -12.22 20.00 0.39
CA ALA A 56 -11.51 18.76 0.13
C ALA A 56 -10.54 19.04 -1.02
N ASP A 57 -9.28 19.32 -0.69
CA ASP A 57 -8.26 19.54 -1.70
C ASP A 57 -8.15 18.28 -2.56
N PRO A 58 -8.33 18.38 -3.90
CA PRO A 58 -8.22 17.24 -4.77
C PRO A 58 -6.80 16.71 -4.70
N VAL A 59 -6.66 15.40 -4.45
CA VAL A 59 -5.37 14.71 -4.45
C VAL A 59 -4.69 14.94 -5.79
N LEU A 60 -3.49 15.52 -5.77
CA LEU A 60 -2.69 15.70 -6.97
C LEU A 60 -2.29 14.34 -7.55
N PRO A 61 -2.45 14.12 -8.86
CA PRO A 61 -2.07 12.86 -9.47
C PRO A 61 -0.54 12.70 -9.47
N LEU A 62 -0.10 11.45 -9.38
CA LEU A 62 1.31 11.09 -9.56
C LEU A 62 1.72 11.27 -11.03
N ASP A 63 3.01 11.57 -11.29
CA ASP A 63 3.53 11.60 -12.66
C ASP A 63 3.29 10.25 -13.35
N PRO A 64 2.62 10.22 -14.53
CA PRO A 64 2.26 8.98 -15.21
C PRO A 64 3.46 8.15 -15.68
N ARG A 65 4.67 8.72 -15.74
CA ARG A 65 5.90 7.99 -16.07
C ARG A 65 6.38 7.11 -14.91
N ILE A 66 5.92 7.39 -13.68
CA ILE A 66 6.31 6.64 -12.50
C ILE A 66 5.53 5.32 -12.47
N ARG A 67 6.25 4.21 -12.45
CA ARG A 67 5.68 2.89 -12.17
C ARG A 67 5.75 2.65 -10.67
N ALA A 68 4.60 2.63 -10.02
CA ALA A 68 4.47 2.37 -8.58
C ALA A 68 3.76 1.04 -8.31
N GLY A 69 4.01 0.45 -7.15
CA GLY A 69 3.33 -0.76 -6.72
C GLY A 69 3.75 -1.24 -5.34
N VAL A 70 3.15 -2.34 -4.90
CA VAL A 70 3.45 -3.01 -3.63
C VAL A 70 3.73 -4.48 -3.92
N LEU A 71 4.86 -4.99 -3.44
CA LEU A 71 5.22 -6.39 -3.55
C LEU A 71 4.44 -7.24 -2.53
N ALA A 72 4.43 -8.57 -2.71
CA ALA A 72 3.71 -9.49 -1.82
C ALA A 72 4.17 -9.42 -0.34
N ASN A 73 5.40 -8.98 -0.09
CA ASN A 73 5.95 -8.78 1.25
C ASN A 73 5.65 -7.38 1.83
N GLY A 74 4.87 -6.55 1.13
CA GLY A 74 4.50 -5.19 1.58
C GLY A 74 5.47 -4.09 1.16
N LEU A 75 6.60 -4.41 0.51
CA LEU A 75 7.54 -3.38 0.05
C LEU A 75 6.92 -2.54 -1.06
N ARG A 76 6.84 -1.22 -0.83
CA ARG A 76 6.41 -0.23 -1.82
C ARG A 76 7.59 0.14 -2.71
N TYR A 77 7.37 0.21 -4.01
CA TYR A 77 8.40 0.63 -4.96
C TYR A 77 7.88 1.73 -5.89
N PHE A 78 8.83 2.55 -6.36
CA PHE A 78 8.63 3.57 -7.37
C PHE A 78 9.77 3.48 -8.38
N VAL A 79 9.46 3.46 -9.67
CA VAL A 79 10.46 3.43 -10.74
C VAL A 79 10.15 4.57 -11.71
N LEU A 80 11.09 5.50 -11.81
CA LEU A 80 11.07 6.58 -12.80
C LEU A 80 12.15 6.31 -13.85
N PRO A 81 11.80 6.08 -15.13
CA PRO A 81 12.80 5.95 -16.18
C PRO A 81 13.48 7.29 -16.45
N HIS A 82 14.81 7.31 -16.42
CA HIS A 82 15.62 8.48 -16.77
C HIS A 82 16.71 8.10 -17.78
N GLN A 83 16.96 8.96 -18.77
CA GLN A 83 17.92 8.69 -19.84
C GLN A 83 19.31 9.30 -19.59
N GLN A 84 19.47 10.11 -18.54
CA GLN A 84 20.68 10.86 -18.25
C GLN A 84 21.04 10.76 -16.77
N PRO A 85 22.31 10.46 -16.43
CA PRO A 85 23.36 9.96 -17.33
C PRO A 85 23.00 8.59 -17.93
N LYS A 86 23.49 8.30 -19.15
CA LYS A 86 23.20 7.04 -19.83
C LYS A 86 23.79 5.85 -19.06
N GLN A 87 23.14 4.69 -19.17
CA GLN A 87 23.61 3.41 -18.61
C GLN A 87 23.83 3.44 -17.09
N ARG A 88 23.07 4.27 -16.38
CA ARG A 88 23.09 4.37 -14.92
C ARG A 88 21.70 4.16 -14.35
N ALA A 89 21.64 3.51 -13.20
CA ALA A 89 20.48 3.50 -12.34
C ALA A 89 20.90 4.01 -10.96
N GLU A 90 19.99 4.70 -10.29
CA GLU A 90 20.11 5.06 -8.89
C GLU A 90 19.08 4.26 -8.11
N LEU A 91 19.51 3.71 -6.98
CA LEU A 91 18.66 2.89 -6.11
C LEU A 91 18.68 3.51 -4.73
N TRP A 92 17.50 3.81 -4.23
CA TRP A 92 17.29 4.41 -2.93
C TRP A 92 16.38 3.47 -2.15
N LEU A 93 16.80 3.10 -0.94
CA LEU A 93 15.97 2.39 0.01
C LEU A 93 15.56 3.39 1.09
N ALA A 94 14.29 3.77 1.09
CA ALA A 94 13.72 4.59 2.14
C ALA A 94 13.12 3.68 3.21
N ILE A 95 13.52 3.91 4.46
CA ILE A 95 12.91 3.28 5.63
C ILE A 95 12.04 4.33 6.31
N ASP A 96 10.80 3.97 6.60
CA ASP A 96 9.83 4.83 7.29
C ASP A 96 10.07 4.74 8.81
N ALA A 97 11.30 5.07 9.22
CA ALA A 97 11.76 5.10 10.61
C ALA A 97 12.98 6.03 10.71
N GLY A 98 13.17 6.62 11.87
CA GLY A 98 14.30 7.48 12.22
C GLY A 98 14.28 7.88 13.69
N SER A 99 15.07 8.90 14.06
CA SER A 99 15.35 9.22 15.46
C SER A 99 14.15 9.67 16.30
N VAL A 100 13.07 10.13 15.66
CA VAL A 100 11.82 10.49 16.37
C VAL A 100 11.13 9.25 16.99
N GLN A 101 11.48 8.05 16.51
CA GLN A 101 10.97 6.78 17.02
C GLN A 101 11.93 6.09 18.01
N GLU A 102 13.02 6.76 18.42
CA GLU A 102 13.96 6.22 19.41
C GLU A 102 13.42 6.38 20.84
N ASP A 103 13.66 5.37 21.67
CA ASP A 103 13.52 5.46 23.13
C ASP A 103 14.79 6.11 23.76
N ASP A 104 14.72 6.50 25.03
CA ASP A 104 15.81 7.19 25.74
C ASP A 104 17.13 6.38 25.76
N ASP A 105 17.06 5.06 25.70
CA ASP A 105 18.22 4.16 25.65
C ASP A 105 18.69 3.84 24.22
N GLN A 106 18.12 4.48 23.20
CA GLN A 106 18.35 4.23 21.77
C GLN A 106 18.85 5.46 20.99
N LEU A 107 19.31 6.49 21.69
CA LEU A 107 19.68 7.77 21.06
C LEU A 107 20.84 7.62 20.06
N GLY A 108 20.53 7.74 18.76
CA GLY A 108 21.48 7.68 17.65
C GLY A 108 21.71 6.29 17.04
N LEU A 109 20.72 5.39 17.10
CA LEU A 109 20.76 4.04 16.52
C LEU A 109 20.27 3.95 15.07
#